data_AF-A0A7Y4JSP6-F1
#
_entry.id   AF-A0A7Y4JSP6-F1
#
_cell.length_a   1.000
_cell.length_b   1.000
_cell.length_c   1.000
_cell.angle_alpha   90.00
_cell.angle_beta   90.00
_cell.angle_gamma   90.00
#
_symmetry.space_group_name_H-M   'P 1'
#
loop_
_entity.id
_entity.type
_entity.pdbx_description
1 polymer ?
#
loop_
_entity_poly.entity_id
_entity_poly.type
_entity_poly.pdbx_seq_one_letter_code
_entity_poly.pdbx_strand_id
1 'polypeptide(L)'
;MRNTFAALALASAALLAGCGDDDNDMPDAGTGYMPTGTGPGTSLRCTSSNKNAWDTFGANAFVAVNKSIIAKTLAELKGISGTANLGESFTHIGDDSKGPAYADDAATFEGKLAAFLVYAYGGPESIMYTDGKTYAGPQNMAAAHLGMAITNSQYDYFIANMVVPALTDNGVTSADVSSCFAPIVTDAAFKASIVGK
;
A
#
# COMPACT_ATOMS: atom_id res chain seq x y z
N MET A 1 -46.25 -44.25 5.90
CA MET A 1 -45.46 -43.94 4.69
C MET A 1 -44.07 -44.51 4.88
N ARG A 2 -43.81 -45.63 4.20
CA ARG A 2 -42.49 -46.22 4.00
C ARG A 2 -41.82 -45.43 2.86
N ASN A 3 -40.50 -45.25 2.93
CA ASN A 3 -39.54 -45.37 1.83
C ASN A 3 -38.16 -44.98 2.38
N THR A 4 -37.36 -45.96 2.78
CA THR A 4 -36.26 -46.57 2.00
C THR A 4 -35.07 -45.63 1.81
N PHE A 5 -34.11 -45.76 2.72
CA PHE A 5 -32.70 -45.49 2.46
C PHE A 5 -32.18 -46.59 1.54
N ALA A 6 -31.71 -46.21 0.35
CA ALA A 6 -30.93 -47.07 -0.52
C ALA A 6 -29.50 -46.53 -0.57
N ALA A 7 -28.58 -47.35 -0.10
CA ALA A 7 -27.15 -47.22 -0.31
C ALA A 7 -26.81 -47.55 -1.78
N LEU A 8 -25.79 -46.89 -2.34
CA LEU A 8 -24.89 -47.59 -3.26
C LEU A 8 -23.52 -46.92 -3.26
N ALA A 9 -22.54 -47.69 -2.77
CA ALA A 9 -21.13 -47.47 -2.99
C ALA A 9 -20.75 -47.87 -4.41
N LEU A 10 -19.81 -47.16 -5.03
CA LEU A 10 -18.86 -47.79 -5.95
C LEU A 10 -17.48 -47.15 -5.79
N ALA A 11 -16.55 -48.03 -5.44
CA ALA A 11 -15.13 -47.82 -5.33
C ALA A 11 -14.43 -48.04 -6.68
N SER A 12 -13.12 -47.74 -6.68
CA SER A 12 -12.08 -48.22 -7.60
C SER A 12 -12.00 -47.48 -8.94
N ALA A 13 -10.84 -47.23 -9.55
CA ALA A 13 -9.42 -47.42 -9.23
C ALA A 13 -8.65 -46.61 -10.31
N ALA A 14 -7.58 -45.93 -9.93
CA ALA A 14 -6.22 -46.23 -10.40
C ALA A 14 -5.71 -45.38 -11.58
N LEU A 15 -4.40 -45.14 -11.46
CA LEU A 15 -3.49 -44.36 -12.26
C LEU A 15 -3.61 -44.55 -13.77
N LEU A 16 -3.47 -43.43 -14.49
CA LEU A 16 -2.73 -43.37 -15.75
C LEU A 16 -1.87 -42.11 -15.72
N ALA A 17 -0.55 -42.33 -15.70
CA ALA A 17 0.42 -41.31 -16.06
C ALA A 17 0.25 -40.97 -17.54
N GLY A 18 0.04 -39.69 -17.82
CA GLY A 18 0.20 -39.11 -19.14
C GLY A 18 1.18 -37.95 -19.01
N CYS A 19 2.40 -38.14 -19.54
CA CYS A 19 3.24 -37.02 -19.94
C CYS A 19 2.49 -36.29 -21.06
N GLY A 20 2.17 -35.03 -20.83
CA GLY A 20 1.78 -34.07 -21.84
C GLY A 20 2.56 -32.80 -21.56
N ASP A 21 3.64 -32.60 -22.31
CA ASP A 21 4.19 -31.27 -22.56
C ASP A 21 3.08 -30.47 -23.24
N ASP A 22 2.38 -29.62 -22.49
CA ASP A 22 1.52 -28.58 -23.03
C ASP A 22 1.88 -27.29 -22.28
N ASP A 23 2.56 -26.42 -23.03
CA ASP A 23 2.71 -25.00 -22.77
C ASP A 23 1.32 -24.40 -22.49
N ASN A 24 0.91 -24.43 -21.23
CA ASN A 24 -0.22 -23.65 -20.76
C ASN A 24 0.28 -22.22 -20.54
N ASP A 25 0.54 -21.54 -21.67
CA ASP A 25 0.17 -20.15 -21.83
C ASP A 25 -1.28 -20.04 -21.32
N MET A 26 -1.43 -19.67 -20.06
CA MET A 26 -2.70 -19.23 -19.52
C MET A 26 -2.89 -17.81 -20.06
N PRO A 27 -3.78 -17.55 -21.03
CA PRO A 27 -4.22 -16.19 -21.26
C PRO A 27 -5.02 -15.79 -20.02
N ASP A 28 -4.39 -15.04 -19.12
CA ASP A 28 -5.07 -14.46 -17.97
C ASP A 28 -6.25 -13.61 -18.47
N ALA A 29 -7.42 -13.92 -17.96
CA ALA A 29 -8.68 -13.45 -18.48
C ALA A 29 -8.91 -11.99 -18.07
N GLY A 30 -8.85 -11.10 -19.06
CA GLY A 30 -9.77 -9.96 -19.11
C GLY A 30 -9.22 -8.63 -18.61
N THR A 31 -8.35 -8.04 -19.41
CA THR A 31 -8.43 -6.69 -19.97
C THR A 31 -7.08 -6.44 -20.63
N GLY A 32 -7.02 -5.93 -21.85
CA GLY A 32 -5.75 -5.49 -22.47
C GLY A 32 -5.12 -4.28 -21.77
N TYR A 33 -5.26 -4.18 -20.45
CA TYR A 33 -4.77 -3.09 -19.63
C TYR A 33 -3.27 -3.26 -19.42
N MET A 34 -2.54 -2.30 -19.98
CA MET A 34 -1.11 -2.12 -19.79
C MET A 34 -0.91 -0.97 -18.79
N PRO A 35 -0.35 -1.23 -17.60
CA PRO A 35 -0.05 -0.19 -16.63
C PRO A 35 0.84 0.91 -17.23
N THR A 36 0.58 2.16 -16.87
CA THR A 36 1.41 3.29 -17.34
C THR A 36 2.69 3.47 -16.52
N GLY A 37 2.69 2.99 -15.28
CA GLY A 37 3.82 3.05 -14.35
C GLY A 37 4.57 1.72 -14.19
N THR A 38 5.60 1.76 -13.34
CA THR A 38 6.53 0.63 -13.10
C THR A 38 6.57 0.21 -11.63
N GLY A 39 5.78 0.86 -10.77
CA GLY A 39 5.77 0.59 -9.35
C GLY A 39 5.25 -0.79 -8.94
N PRO A 40 5.47 -1.19 -7.68
CA PRO A 40 5.10 -2.53 -7.20
C PRO A 40 3.60 -2.81 -7.25
N GLY A 41 2.75 -1.78 -7.15
CA GLY A 41 1.29 -1.91 -7.29
C GLY A 41 0.79 -2.13 -8.71
N THR A 42 1.66 -2.23 -9.73
CA THR A 42 1.24 -2.36 -11.15
C THR A 42 0.42 -3.61 -11.44
N SER A 43 0.60 -4.70 -10.70
CA SER A 43 -0.18 -5.94 -10.82
C SER A 43 -1.50 -5.91 -10.06
N LEU A 44 -1.66 -4.98 -9.10
CA LEU A 44 -2.88 -4.86 -8.31
C LEU A 44 -4.01 -4.23 -9.15
N ARG A 45 -5.25 -4.56 -8.79
CA ARG A 45 -6.44 -4.15 -9.52
C ARG A 45 -7.47 -3.55 -8.55
N CYS A 46 -7.81 -2.29 -8.79
CA CYS A 46 -8.91 -1.64 -8.09
C CYS A 46 -10.23 -2.25 -8.57
N THR A 47 -11.10 -2.56 -7.63
CA THR A 47 -12.41 -3.19 -7.89
C THR A 47 -13.27 -2.31 -8.79
N SER A 48 -13.16 -0.99 -8.65
CA SER A 48 -13.97 -0.02 -9.41
C SER A 48 -13.60 0.12 -10.88
N SER A 49 -12.35 -0.15 -11.26
CA SER A 49 -11.82 0.21 -12.60
C SER A 49 -11.16 -0.94 -13.34
N ASN A 50 -10.81 -2.03 -12.63
CA ASN A 50 -9.94 -3.10 -13.09
C ASN A 50 -8.56 -2.60 -13.58
N LYS A 51 -8.08 -1.46 -13.06
CA LYS A 51 -6.73 -0.90 -13.28
C LYS A 51 -5.97 -0.84 -11.96
N ASN A 52 -4.67 -0.54 -11.99
CA ASN A 52 -3.96 -0.23 -10.75
C ASN A 52 -4.45 1.09 -10.13
N ALA A 53 -4.07 1.36 -8.89
CA ALA A 53 -4.53 2.55 -8.17
C ALA A 53 -4.08 3.87 -8.84
N TRP A 54 -2.84 3.93 -9.33
CA TRP A 54 -2.37 5.08 -10.10
C TRP A 54 -3.24 5.40 -11.34
N ASP A 55 -3.48 4.41 -12.21
CA ASP A 55 -4.25 4.58 -13.45
C ASP A 55 -5.76 4.73 -13.21
N THR A 56 -6.22 4.44 -11.99
CA THR A 56 -7.61 4.65 -11.57
C THR A 56 -7.83 6.09 -11.08
N PHE A 57 -6.96 6.58 -10.20
CA PHE A 57 -7.19 7.82 -9.46
C PHE A 57 -6.34 9.01 -9.94
N GLY A 58 -5.19 8.74 -10.55
CA GLY A 58 -4.29 9.74 -11.12
C GLY A 58 -3.60 10.65 -10.10
N ALA A 59 -2.70 11.50 -10.60
CA ALA A 59 -1.81 12.33 -9.78
C ALA A 59 -2.51 13.17 -8.71
N ASN A 60 -3.60 13.86 -9.09
CA ASN A 60 -4.29 14.79 -8.19
C ASN A 60 -4.87 14.10 -6.95
N ALA A 61 -5.38 12.87 -7.11
CA ALA A 61 -5.89 12.09 -5.99
C ALA A 61 -4.76 11.70 -5.03
N PHE A 62 -3.60 11.28 -5.53
CA PHE A 62 -2.45 10.96 -4.69
C PHE A 62 -1.90 12.17 -3.93
N VAL A 63 -1.89 13.35 -4.56
CA VAL A 63 -1.54 14.61 -3.88
C VAL A 63 -2.54 14.92 -2.75
N ALA A 64 -3.84 14.76 -3.01
CA ALA A 64 -4.88 15.03 -2.02
C ALA A 64 -4.83 14.04 -0.85
N VAL A 65 -4.63 12.74 -1.14
CA VAL A 65 -4.43 11.70 -0.12
C VAL A 65 -3.19 11.98 0.71
N ASN A 66 -2.05 12.31 0.10
CA ASN A 66 -0.82 12.64 0.81
C ASN A 66 -1.01 13.79 1.81
N LYS A 67 -1.64 14.88 1.36
CA LYS A 67 -1.98 16.02 2.22
C LYS A 67 -2.92 15.64 3.34
N SER A 68 -3.91 14.79 3.07
CA SER A 68 -4.86 14.29 4.06
C SER A 68 -4.19 13.40 5.11
N ILE A 69 -3.26 12.52 4.72
CA ILE A 69 -2.45 11.70 5.64
C ILE A 69 -1.69 12.61 6.60
N ILE A 70 -0.98 13.61 6.08
CA ILE A 70 -0.19 14.54 6.91
C ILE A 70 -1.11 15.33 7.83
N ALA A 71 -2.21 15.90 7.32
CA ALA A 71 -3.14 16.67 8.12
C ALA A 71 -3.74 15.85 9.28
N LYS A 72 -4.14 14.59 9.02
CA LYS A 72 -4.68 13.68 10.04
C LYS A 72 -3.61 13.30 11.07
N THR A 73 -2.40 13.00 10.62
CA THR A 73 -1.27 12.67 11.49
C THR A 73 -0.97 13.83 12.44
N LEU A 74 -0.90 15.06 11.93
CA LEU A 74 -0.68 16.25 12.75
C LEU A 74 -1.85 16.55 13.70
N ALA A 75 -3.09 16.27 13.28
CA ALA A 75 -4.26 16.41 14.15
C ALA A 75 -4.24 15.40 15.30
N GLU A 76 -3.89 14.14 15.04
CA GLU A 76 -3.73 13.10 16.06
C GLU A 76 -2.66 13.48 17.10
N LEU A 77 -1.51 13.97 16.65
CA LEU A 77 -0.41 14.39 17.53
C LEU A 77 -0.77 15.62 18.40
N LYS A 78 -1.67 16.47 17.93
CA LYS A 78 -2.20 17.62 18.70
C LYS A 78 -3.38 17.23 19.59
N GLY A 79 -3.94 16.05 19.39
CA GLY A 79 -5.05 15.51 20.16
C GLY A 79 -4.63 15.03 21.55
N ILE A 80 -5.59 14.48 22.28
CA ILE A 80 -5.39 14.00 23.66
C ILE A 80 -4.36 12.87 23.73
N SER A 81 -4.30 12.03 22.69
CA SER A 81 -3.36 10.90 22.61
C SER A 81 -1.90 11.33 22.43
N GLY A 82 -1.64 12.53 21.92
CA GLY A 82 -0.29 13.00 21.61
C GLY A 82 0.49 11.98 20.78
N THR A 83 1.67 11.60 21.27
CA THR A 83 2.57 10.63 20.63
C THR A 83 2.26 9.17 20.99
N ALA A 84 1.26 8.89 21.85
CA ALA A 84 1.00 7.54 22.34
C ALA A 84 0.71 6.52 21.22
N ASN A 85 -0.04 6.94 20.20
CA ASN A 85 -0.48 6.06 19.13
C ASN A 85 0.46 6.04 17.92
N LEU A 86 1.16 7.15 17.65
CA LEU A 86 1.99 7.33 16.45
C LEU A 86 3.49 7.35 16.74
N GLY A 87 3.89 7.36 18.00
CA GLY A 87 5.27 7.60 18.40
C GLY A 87 5.71 9.06 18.19
N GLU A 88 7.01 9.30 18.28
CA GLU A 88 7.60 10.64 18.20
C GLU A 88 8.10 11.00 16.80
N SER A 89 8.14 10.05 15.86
CA SER A 89 8.85 10.23 14.59
C SER A 89 8.37 11.45 13.79
N PHE A 90 7.06 11.66 13.72
CA PHE A 90 6.45 12.80 13.04
C PHE A 90 6.68 14.15 13.75
N THR A 91 7.08 14.13 15.03
CA THR A 91 7.39 15.36 15.79
C THR A 91 8.80 15.88 15.54
N HIS A 92 9.65 15.07 14.89
CA HIS A 92 11.06 15.36 14.62
C HIS A 92 11.36 15.64 13.14
N ILE A 93 10.35 15.78 12.29
CA ILE A 93 10.56 16.14 10.88
C ILE A 93 11.32 17.48 10.80
N GLY A 94 12.45 17.49 10.11
CA GLY A 94 13.35 18.63 9.97
C GLY A 94 14.37 18.79 11.11
N ASP A 95 14.46 17.83 12.02
CA ASP A 95 15.43 17.83 13.14
C ASP A 95 16.59 16.87 12.86
N ASP A 96 17.59 17.35 12.12
CA ASP A 96 18.79 16.58 11.76
C ASP A 96 19.59 16.07 12.97
N SER A 97 19.45 16.74 14.13
CA SER A 97 20.09 16.32 15.38
C SER A 97 19.58 14.98 15.91
N LYS A 98 18.39 14.55 15.46
CA LYS A 98 17.79 13.24 15.78
C LYS A 98 18.25 12.12 14.87
N GLY A 99 18.98 12.44 13.79
CA GLY A 99 19.54 11.49 12.85
C GLY A 99 19.08 11.73 11.40
N PRO A 100 19.70 11.04 10.42
CA PRO A 100 19.46 11.29 9.00
C PRO A 100 18.02 11.01 8.56
N ALA A 101 17.31 10.13 9.26
CA ALA A 101 15.90 9.82 9.02
C ALA A 101 14.95 11.01 9.29
N TYR A 102 15.42 12.02 10.04
CA TYR A 102 14.67 13.20 10.44
C TYR A 102 15.13 14.48 9.74
N ALA A 103 16.19 14.42 8.93
CA ALA A 103 16.85 15.59 8.36
C ALA A 103 16.03 16.30 7.25
N ASP A 104 15.06 15.61 6.65
CA ASP A 104 14.20 16.23 5.64
C ASP A 104 13.29 17.27 6.29
N ASP A 105 13.30 18.49 5.74
CA ASP A 105 12.30 19.50 6.09
C ASP A 105 10.88 19.02 5.72
N ALA A 106 9.86 19.67 6.28
CA ALA A 106 8.47 19.25 6.10
C ALA A 106 8.04 19.19 4.63
N ALA A 107 8.50 20.11 3.78
CA ALA A 107 8.17 20.13 2.36
C ALA A 107 8.84 18.97 1.60
N THR A 108 10.10 18.68 1.92
CA THR A 108 10.86 17.56 1.34
C THR A 108 10.30 16.22 1.77
N PHE A 109 9.96 16.07 3.06
CA PHE A 109 9.25 14.90 3.56
C PHE A 109 7.92 14.69 2.83
N GLU A 110 7.11 15.74 2.70
CA GLU A 110 5.82 15.68 2.01
C GLU A 110 5.97 15.24 0.54
N GLY A 111 6.94 15.81 -0.18
CA GLY A 111 7.23 15.45 -1.57
C GLY A 111 7.73 14.02 -1.73
N LYS A 112 8.62 13.55 -0.84
CA LYS A 112 9.10 12.16 -0.83
C LYS A 112 7.98 11.18 -0.50
N LEU A 113 7.10 11.49 0.45
CA LEU A 113 5.94 10.66 0.78
C LEU A 113 4.97 10.57 -0.41
N ALA A 114 4.69 11.69 -1.08
CA ALA A 114 3.86 11.69 -2.29
C ALA A 114 4.45 10.81 -3.40
N ALA A 115 5.75 10.96 -3.69
CA ALA A 115 6.42 10.15 -4.70
C ALA A 115 6.44 8.67 -4.34
N PHE A 116 6.69 8.36 -3.06
CA PHE A 116 6.61 6.99 -2.56
C PHE A 116 5.21 6.40 -2.77
N LEU A 117 4.14 7.12 -2.39
CA LEU A 117 2.77 6.65 -2.60
C LEU A 117 2.48 6.40 -4.08
N VAL A 118 2.82 7.35 -4.96
CA VAL A 118 2.62 7.18 -6.40
C VAL A 118 3.33 5.94 -6.93
N TYR A 119 4.60 5.76 -6.60
CA TYR A 119 5.36 4.58 -7.02
C TYR A 119 4.77 3.30 -6.41
N ALA A 120 4.59 3.24 -5.09
CA ALA A 120 4.04 2.10 -4.38
C ALA A 120 2.73 1.58 -5.01
N TYR A 121 1.89 2.49 -5.49
CA TYR A 121 0.58 2.19 -6.05
C TYR A 121 0.51 2.10 -7.59
N GLY A 122 1.68 1.86 -8.22
CA GLY A 122 1.78 1.47 -9.62
C GLY A 122 2.02 2.62 -10.60
N GLY A 123 2.38 3.79 -10.09
CA GLY A 123 2.75 4.96 -10.89
C GLY A 123 4.21 4.97 -11.36
N PRO A 124 4.67 6.10 -11.91
CA PRO A 124 6.05 6.28 -12.37
C PRO A 124 7.06 6.30 -11.20
N GLU A 125 8.34 6.15 -11.53
CA GLU A 125 9.45 6.19 -10.56
C GLU A 125 9.73 7.57 -9.99
N SER A 126 9.19 8.63 -10.59
CA SER A 126 9.31 9.98 -10.07
C SER A 126 8.12 10.85 -10.47
N ILE A 127 7.86 11.88 -9.66
CA ILE A 127 6.86 12.91 -9.94
C ILE A 127 7.45 14.28 -9.68
N MET A 128 6.99 15.28 -10.42
CA MET A 128 7.11 16.67 -10.01
C MET A 128 6.00 16.97 -9.00
N TYR A 129 6.36 17.44 -7.81
CA TYR A 129 5.39 17.75 -6.75
C TYR A 129 4.94 19.21 -6.80
N THR A 130 4.04 19.61 -5.88
CA THR A 130 3.41 20.93 -5.91
C THR A 130 4.37 22.09 -5.63
N ASP A 131 5.56 21.81 -5.11
CA ASP A 131 6.63 22.79 -4.90
C ASP A 131 7.55 22.96 -6.14
N GLY A 132 7.24 22.25 -7.23
CA GLY A 132 7.99 22.29 -8.49
C GLY A 132 9.26 21.42 -8.49
N LYS A 133 9.55 20.66 -7.43
CA LYS A 133 10.69 19.74 -7.38
C LYS A 133 10.29 18.34 -7.82
N THR A 134 11.26 17.60 -8.36
CA THR A 134 11.10 16.20 -8.72
C THR A 134 11.56 15.30 -7.58
N TYR A 135 10.71 14.37 -7.18
CA TYR A 135 10.98 13.40 -6.11
C TYR A 135 10.93 11.98 -6.68
N ALA A 136 11.90 11.15 -6.27
CA ALA A 136 11.94 9.73 -6.61
C ALA A 136 11.02 8.93 -5.68
N GLY A 137 10.21 8.05 -6.25
CA GLY A 137 9.30 7.17 -5.52
C GLY A 137 9.95 5.89 -4.98
N PRO A 138 10.91 5.24 -5.68
CA PRO A 138 11.71 4.18 -5.08
C PRO A 138 12.47 4.71 -3.86
N GLN A 139 12.25 4.08 -2.72
CA GLN A 139 12.83 4.49 -1.44
C GLN A 139 13.31 3.25 -0.68
N ASN A 140 14.45 3.37 0.00
CA ASN A 140 14.90 2.34 0.93
C ASN A 140 14.22 2.57 2.29
N MET A 141 13.08 1.91 2.51
CA MET A 141 12.28 2.05 3.73
C MET A 141 13.07 1.74 5.00
N ALA A 142 13.98 0.76 4.97
CA ALA A 142 14.79 0.41 6.13
C ALA A 142 15.77 1.53 6.51
N ALA A 143 16.40 2.16 5.52
CA ALA A 143 17.26 3.31 5.76
C ALA A 143 16.45 4.56 6.18
N ALA A 144 15.29 4.77 5.56
CA ALA A 144 14.43 5.92 5.83
C ALA A 144 13.82 5.91 7.24
N HIS A 145 13.69 4.73 7.87
CA HIS A 145 13.12 4.59 9.22
C HIS A 145 14.16 4.16 10.28
N LEU A 146 15.45 4.14 9.94
CA LEU A 146 16.52 3.72 10.84
C LEU A 146 16.56 4.61 12.09
N GLY A 147 16.54 3.99 13.28
CA GLY A 147 16.56 4.67 14.57
C GLY A 147 15.23 5.29 14.99
N MET A 148 14.13 5.02 14.27
CA MET A 148 12.81 5.52 14.64
C MET A 148 12.08 4.64 15.66
N ALA A 149 12.50 3.38 15.82
CA ALA A 149 11.93 2.43 16.78
C ALA A 149 10.39 2.29 16.67
N ILE A 150 9.84 2.44 15.47
CA ILE A 150 8.40 2.31 15.20
C ILE A 150 7.96 0.88 15.56
N THR A 151 6.94 0.77 16.41
CA THR A 151 6.38 -0.52 16.85
C THR A 151 5.34 -1.04 15.86
N ASN A 152 5.02 -2.34 15.94
CA ASN A 152 3.92 -2.94 15.18
C ASN A 152 2.60 -2.20 15.42
N SER A 153 2.29 -1.88 16.67
CA SER A 153 1.04 -1.19 17.03
C SER A 153 0.97 0.23 16.47
N GLN A 154 2.08 0.97 16.48
CA GLN A 154 2.12 2.31 15.89
C GLN A 154 1.94 2.27 14.37
N TYR A 155 2.58 1.29 13.71
CA TYR A 155 2.41 1.08 12.28
C TYR A 155 0.96 0.75 11.92
N ASP A 156 0.38 -0.24 12.60
CA ASP A 156 -1.00 -0.66 12.35
C ASP A 156 -2.00 0.47 12.65
N TYR A 157 -1.75 1.24 13.71
CA TYR A 157 -2.54 2.43 14.02
C TYR A 157 -2.46 3.48 12.92
N PHE A 158 -1.25 3.79 12.43
CA PHE A 158 -1.04 4.74 11.36
C PHE A 158 -1.79 4.33 10.08
N ILE A 159 -1.70 3.06 9.68
CA ILE A 159 -2.43 2.56 8.50
C ILE A 159 -3.95 2.67 8.71
N ALA A 160 -4.47 2.15 9.83
CA ALA A 160 -5.92 2.06 10.06
C ALA A 160 -6.58 3.41 10.34
N ASN A 161 -5.89 4.36 10.97
CA ASN A 161 -6.48 5.60 11.47
C ASN A 161 -6.01 6.86 10.73
N MET A 162 -4.87 6.82 10.02
CA MET A 162 -4.41 7.94 9.21
C MET A 162 -4.57 7.64 7.72
N VAL A 163 -4.00 6.54 7.23
CA VAL A 163 -3.97 6.22 5.78
C VAL A 163 -5.34 5.84 5.24
N VAL A 164 -6.02 4.87 5.84
CA VAL A 164 -7.34 4.42 5.37
C VAL A 164 -8.36 5.56 5.38
N PRO A 165 -8.51 6.35 6.46
CA PRO A 165 -9.40 7.50 6.46
C PRO A 165 -8.99 8.58 5.44
N ALA A 166 -7.69 8.80 5.21
CA ALA A 166 -7.25 9.74 4.18
C ALA A 166 -7.65 9.28 2.77
N LEU A 167 -7.60 7.98 2.49
CA LEU A 167 -8.07 7.41 1.23
C LEU A 167 -9.60 7.59 1.08
N THR A 168 -10.37 7.22 2.10
CA THR A 168 -11.84 7.29 2.03
C THR A 168 -12.36 8.72 1.93
N ASP A 169 -11.76 9.65 2.67
CA ASP A 169 -12.15 11.08 2.62
C ASP A 169 -11.85 11.72 1.25
N ASN A 170 -10.94 11.10 0.47
CA ASN A 170 -10.60 11.52 -0.89
C ASN A 170 -11.24 10.64 -1.96
N GLY A 171 -12.33 9.93 -1.63
CA GLY A 171 -13.19 9.26 -2.59
C GLY A 171 -12.74 7.86 -3.00
N VAL A 172 -11.73 7.28 -2.35
CA VAL A 172 -11.38 5.86 -2.55
C VAL A 172 -12.40 4.98 -1.81
N THR A 173 -13.03 4.06 -2.54
CA THR A 173 -14.01 3.15 -1.95
C THR A 173 -13.33 2.14 -1.03
N SER A 174 -14.05 1.60 -0.03
CA SER A 174 -13.51 0.53 0.83
C SER A 174 -13.10 -0.72 0.04
N ALA A 175 -13.78 -1.00 -1.07
CA ALA A 175 -13.44 -2.07 -1.99
C ALA A 175 -12.08 -1.81 -2.66
N ASP A 176 -11.83 -0.60 -3.16
CA ASP A 176 -10.54 -0.23 -3.75
C ASP A 176 -9.43 -0.13 -2.71
N VAL A 177 -9.71 0.38 -1.51
CA VAL A 177 -8.77 0.34 -0.39
C VAL A 177 -8.31 -1.10 -0.18
N SER A 178 -9.23 -2.06 -0.13
CA SER A 178 -8.91 -3.46 0.12
C SER A 178 -8.21 -4.13 -1.07
N SER A 179 -8.59 -3.82 -2.31
CA SER A 179 -8.12 -4.55 -3.49
C SER A 179 -6.83 -3.99 -4.11
N CYS A 180 -6.57 -2.69 -4.00
CA CYS A 180 -5.43 -2.05 -4.67
C CYS A 180 -4.58 -1.10 -3.83
N PHE A 181 -4.95 -0.81 -2.56
CA PHE A 181 -4.10 -0.04 -1.64
C PHE A 181 -3.53 -0.88 -0.48
N ALA A 182 -4.38 -1.58 0.27
CA ALA A 182 -3.97 -2.35 1.43
C ALA A 182 -2.84 -3.36 1.16
N PRO A 183 -2.85 -4.15 0.06
CA PRO A 183 -1.86 -5.22 -0.13
C PRO A 183 -0.40 -4.77 -0.05
N ILE A 184 -0.08 -3.54 -0.48
CA ILE A 184 1.30 -3.02 -0.43
C ILE A 184 1.70 -2.68 1.00
N VAL A 185 0.85 -1.96 1.74
CA VAL A 185 1.16 -1.47 3.10
C VAL A 185 0.91 -2.52 4.19
N THR A 186 0.18 -3.59 3.90
CA THR A 186 0.02 -4.71 4.82
C THR A 186 0.94 -5.89 4.51
N ASP A 187 1.74 -5.81 3.43
CA ASP A 187 2.74 -6.83 3.13
C ASP A 187 3.74 -6.96 4.28
N ALA A 188 4.04 -8.21 4.66
CA ALA A 188 4.86 -8.50 5.82
C ALA A 188 6.31 -8.06 5.63
N ALA A 189 6.85 -8.19 4.41
CA ALA A 189 8.23 -7.77 4.12
C ALA A 189 8.34 -6.25 4.10
N PHE A 190 7.34 -5.56 3.51
CA PHE A 190 7.24 -4.11 3.56
C PHE A 190 7.14 -3.60 4.99
N LYS A 191 6.22 -4.13 5.81
CA LYS A 191 6.09 -3.75 7.22
C LYS A 191 7.38 -4.02 8.01
N ALA A 192 8.02 -5.17 7.79
CA ALA A 192 9.29 -5.51 8.42
C ALA A 192 10.46 -4.61 7.98
N SER A 193 10.31 -3.87 6.87
CA SER A 193 11.28 -2.84 6.46
C SER A 193 11.14 -1.53 7.22
N ILE A 194 10.08 -1.33 8.01
CA ILE A 194 9.79 -0.10 8.75
C ILE A 194 9.81 -0.34 10.26
N VAL A 195 9.14 -1.39 10.72
CA VAL A 195 8.99 -1.69 12.15
C VAL A 195 10.34 -2.08 12.76
N GLY A 196 10.68 -1.46 13.88
CA GLY A 196 11.87 -1.73 14.68
C GLY A 196 13.19 -1.35 14.03
N LYS A 197 13.16 -0.51 12.99
CA LYS A 197 14.37 0.06 12.39
C LYS A 197 15.00 1.13 13.27
#